data_AF-A0A7C1FTP0-F1
#
_entry.id   AF-A0A7C1FTP0-F1
#
_cell.length_a   1.000
_cell.length_b   1.000
_cell.length_c   1.000
_cell.angle_alpha   90.00
_cell.angle_beta   90.00
_cell.angle_gamma   90.00
#
_symmetry.space_group_name_H-M   'P 1'
#
loop_
_entity.id
_entity.type
_entity.pdbx_description
1 polymer ?
#
loop_
_entity_poly.entity_id
_entity_poly.type
_entity_poly.pdbx_seq_one_letter_code
_entity_poly.pdbx_strand_id
1 'polypeptide(L)'
;MALVPRQGIKETADWTEAIWPSQAGGHQVYAHAVRTWVRKLGPTLVLLTRQSLSQPLDQARYWGSTLLNADAQRVVHILAVRWDMETLFEDYKDLLGSDHYQVMSATAIVRFWTLVS
;
A
#
# COMPACT_ATOMS: atom_id res chain seq x y z
N MET A 1 29.91 11.70 7.72
CA MET A 1 28.70 10.97 7.27
C MET A 1 28.44 9.89 8.30
N ALA A 2 27.59 10.17 9.30
CA ALA A 2 27.37 9.25 10.41
C ALA A 2 26.62 8.01 9.90
N LEU A 3 27.15 6.83 10.21
CA LEU A 3 26.51 5.55 9.95
C LEU A 3 25.21 5.51 10.77
N VAL A 4 24.06 5.59 10.09
CA VAL A 4 22.77 5.25 10.70
C VAL A 4 22.89 3.82 11.23
N PRO A 5 22.61 3.56 12.51
CA PRO A 5 22.77 2.22 13.07
C PRO A 5 21.91 1.24 12.25
N ARG A 6 22.47 0.08 11.90
CA ARG A 6 21.68 -1.06 11.41
C ARG A 6 20.84 -1.57 12.58
N GLN A 7 19.72 -0.93 12.87
CA GLN A 7 18.68 -1.53 13.72
C GLN A 7 18.18 -2.76 12.97
N GLY A 8 18.62 -3.93 13.43
CA GLY A 8 18.13 -5.20 12.94
C GLY A 8 16.66 -5.32 13.34
N ILE A 9 15.80 -5.55 12.36
CA ILE A 9 14.37 -5.87 12.52
C ILE A 9 14.28 -7.19 13.30
N LYS A 10 14.35 -7.18 14.64
CA LYS A 10 14.41 -8.45 15.39
C LYS A 10 13.60 -8.48 16.68
N GLU A 11 13.29 -7.37 17.33
CA GLU A 11 12.59 -7.44 18.62
C GLU A 11 11.09 -7.19 18.46
N THR A 12 10.27 -7.97 19.17
CA THR A 12 8.80 -7.84 19.17
C THR A 12 8.37 -6.43 19.58
N ALA A 13 9.17 -5.76 20.40
CA ALA A 13 8.96 -4.38 20.87
C ALA A 13 9.04 -3.32 19.77
N ASP A 14 9.66 -3.64 18.62
CA ASP A 14 9.77 -2.72 17.49
C ASP A 14 8.47 -2.63 16.66
N TRP A 15 7.56 -3.58 16.86
CA TRP A 15 6.29 -3.65 16.14
C TRP A 15 5.19 -2.90 16.88
N THR A 16 4.47 -2.05 16.16
CA THR A 16 3.29 -1.35 16.64
C THR A 16 2.05 -1.96 16.03
N GLU A 17 0.99 -2.09 16.82
CA GLU A 17 -0.33 -2.47 16.30
C GLU A 17 -0.90 -1.32 15.47
N ALA A 18 -1.43 -1.66 14.31
CA ALA A 18 -2.07 -0.73 13.38
C ALA A 18 -3.36 -1.37 12.86
N ILE A 19 -4.31 -0.53 12.48
CA ILE A 19 -5.56 -0.97 11.86
C ILE A 19 -5.45 -0.73 10.37
N TRP A 20 -5.51 -1.81 9.58
CA TRP A 20 -5.62 -1.72 8.13
C TRP A 20 -7.09 -1.50 7.75
N PRO A 21 -7.47 -0.33 7.20
CA PRO A 21 -8.84 -0.05 6.80
C PRO A 21 -9.37 -1.07 5.80
N SER A 22 -10.62 -1.47 5.99
CA SER A 22 -11.38 -2.27 5.03
C SER A 22 -12.85 -1.86 5.12
N GLN A 23 -13.63 -2.19 4.09
CA GLN A 23 -15.08 -1.91 4.08
C GLN A 23 -15.82 -2.59 5.24
N ALA A 24 -15.27 -3.66 5.82
CA ALA A 24 -15.84 -4.40 6.94
C ALA A 24 -15.38 -3.92 8.34
N GLY A 25 -14.81 -2.71 8.44
CA GLY A 25 -14.38 -2.12 9.73
C GLY A 25 -12.87 -2.23 10.01
N GLY A 26 -12.08 -2.67 9.04
CA GLY A 26 -10.64 -2.83 9.15
C GLY A 26 -10.21 -4.10 9.89
N HIS A 27 -8.94 -4.45 9.77
CA HIS A 27 -8.33 -5.59 10.48
C HIS A 27 -6.98 -5.19 11.06
N GLN A 28 -6.62 -5.83 12.18
CA GLN A 28 -5.36 -5.56 12.85
C GLN A 28 -4.17 -6.08 12.04
N VAL A 29 -3.13 -5.26 11.95
CA VAL A 29 -1.83 -5.61 11.39
C VAL A 29 -0.73 -5.11 12.32
N TYR A 30 0.43 -5.72 12.24
CA TYR A 30 1.63 -5.27 12.94
C TYR A 30 2.50 -4.49 11.97
N ALA A 31 2.82 -3.26 12.33
CA ALA A 31 3.58 -2.34 11.51
C ALA A 31 4.87 -1.92 12.21
N HIS A 32 5.96 -1.85 11.45
CA HIS A 32 7.24 -1.32 11.92
C HIS A 32 7.74 -0.28 10.92
N ALA A 33 7.89 0.95 11.38
CA ALA A 33 8.32 2.09 10.57
C ALA A 33 9.78 2.44 10.86
N VAL A 34 10.63 2.34 9.85
CA VAL A 34 12.07 2.62 9.95
C VAL A 34 12.45 3.75 9.03
N ARG A 35 13.01 4.82 9.60
CA ARG A 35 13.66 5.87 8.80
C ARG A 35 15.05 5.39 8.43
N THR A 36 15.31 5.24 7.14
CA THR A 36 16.59 4.74 6.65
C THR A 36 16.97 5.39 5.32
N TRP A 37 18.14 5.03 4.81
CA TRP A 37 18.60 5.44 3.49
C TRP A 37 18.53 4.25 2.53
N VAL A 38 17.73 4.38 1.47
CA VAL A 38 17.64 3.36 0.43
C VAL A 38 18.47 3.80 -0.78
N ARG A 39 19.35 2.91 -1.26
CA ARG A 39 20.22 3.20 -2.41
C ARG A 39 19.36 3.62 -3.61
N LYS A 40 19.72 4.74 -4.26
CA LYS A 40 19.01 5.43 -5.35
C LYS A 40 17.72 6.18 -4.98
N LEU A 41 17.10 5.91 -3.83
CA LEU A 41 15.90 6.62 -3.36
C LEU A 41 16.22 7.71 -2.33
N GLY A 42 17.35 7.61 -1.63
CA GLY A 42 17.75 8.58 -0.62
C GLY A 42 17.10 8.32 0.74
N PRO A 43 16.81 9.37 1.54
CA PRO A 43 16.08 9.24 2.79
C PRO A 43 14.69 8.65 2.52
N THR A 44 14.33 7.58 3.22
CA THR A 44 13.08 6.86 2.99
C THR A 44 12.55 6.35 4.32
N LEU A 45 11.24 6.54 4.54
CA LEU A 45 10.51 5.81 5.56
C LEU A 45 10.13 4.45 4.97
N VAL A 46 10.70 3.39 5.53
CA VAL A 46 10.36 2.01 5.17
C VAL A 46 9.35 1.50 6.18
N LEU A 47 8.16 1.13 5.70
CA LEU A 47 7.15 0.48 6.51
C LEU A 47 7.19 -1.03 6.24
N LEU A 48 7.31 -1.81 7.30
CA LEU A 48 7.15 -3.26 7.26
C LEU A 48 5.79 -3.60 7.86
N THR A 49 5.01 -4.45 7.21
CA THR A 49 3.69 -4.86 7.69
C THR A 49 3.57 -6.38 7.72
N ARG A 50 2.95 -6.91 8.79
CA ARG A 50 2.71 -8.34 9.00
C ARG A 50 1.30 -8.57 9.55
N GLN A 51 0.69 -9.69 9.19
CA GLN A 51 -0.62 -10.08 9.74
C GLN A 51 -0.51 -10.70 11.14
N SER A 52 0.60 -11.40 11.41
CA SER A 52 0.89 -11.96 12.72
C SER A 52 2.39 -11.90 13.03
N LEU A 53 2.73 -11.63 14.30
CA LEU A 53 4.11 -11.68 14.81
C LEU A 53 4.67 -13.11 14.88
N SER A 54 3.81 -14.14 14.89
CA SER A 54 4.23 -15.54 14.88
C SER A 54 4.65 -16.08 13.51
N GLN A 55 4.28 -15.38 12.43
CA GLN A 55 4.68 -15.77 11.07
C GLN A 55 6.19 -15.56 10.86
N PRO A 56 6.81 -16.16 9.82
CA PRO A 56 8.19 -15.84 9.49
C PRO A 56 8.29 -14.47 8.79
N LEU A 57 9.47 -13.84 8.87
CA LEU A 57 9.73 -12.49 8.34
C LEU A 57 9.71 -12.41 6.81
N ASP A 58 9.85 -13.54 6.11
CA ASP A 58 9.75 -13.65 4.65
C ASP A 58 8.34 -13.31 4.12
N GLN A 59 7.32 -13.46 4.96
CA GLN A 59 5.94 -13.09 4.64
C GLN A 59 5.65 -11.61 4.90
N ALA A 60 6.57 -10.87 5.52
CA ALA A 60 6.41 -9.43 5.72
C ALA A 60 6.34 -8.69 4.37
N ARG A 61 5.50 -7.65 4.33
CA ARG A 61 5.44 -6.73 3.19
C ARG A 61 6.24 -5.48 3.50
N TYR A 62 6.89 -4.92 2.48
CA TYR A 62 7.77 -3.76 2.59
C TYR A 62 7.25 -2.64 1.71
N TRP A 63 7.19 -1.43 2.26
CA TRP A 63 6.69 -0.24 1.58
C TRP A 63 7.67 0.90 1.78
N GLY A 64 7.95 1.65 0.72
CA GLY A 64 8.79 2.85 0.78
C GLY A 64 7.95 4.11 0.70
N SER A 65 8.24 5.10 1.52
CA SER A 65 7.61 6.42 1.47
C SER A 65 8.64 7.54 1.64
N THR A 66 8.40 8.65 0.95
CA THR A 66 9.14 9.90 1.13
C THR A 66 8.57 10.74 2.27
N LEU A 67 7.44 10.33 2.87
CA LEU A 67 6.85 10.98 4.05
C LEU A 67 7.62 10.59 5.32
N LEU A 68 8.83 11.14 5.46
CA LEU A 68 9.76 10.77 6.54
C LEU A 68 9.16 10.94 7.93
N ASN A 69 8.23 11.88 8.11
CA ASN A 69 7.65 12.23 9.40
C ASN A 69 6.31 11.54 9.71
N ALA A 70 5.82 10.67 8.82
CA ALA A 70 4.59 9.94 9.06
C ALA A 70 4.80 8.83 10.10
N ASP A 71 3.80 8.61 10.96
CA ASP A 71 3.73 7.42 11.81
C ASP A 71 3.26 6.20 11.01
N ALA A 72 3.35 5.02 11.63
CA ALA A 72 2.98 3.76 10.99
C ALA A 72 1.51 3.72 10.55
N GLN A 73 0.58 4.16 11.40
CA GLN A 73 -0.85 4.15 11.10
C GLN A 73 -1.19 5.06 9.92
N ARG A 74 -0.55 6.24 9.83
CA ARG A 74 -0.75 7.17 8.73
C ARG A 74 -0.29 6.58 7.41
N VAL A 75 0.85 5.89 7.39
CA VAL A 75 1.33 5.20 6.17
C VAL A 75 0.38 4.05 5.82
N VAL A 76 -0.09 3.26 6.79
CA VAL A 76 -1.09 2.19 6.57
C VAL A 76 -2.37 2.75 5.94
N HIS A 77 -2.90 3.87 6.43
CA HIS A 77 -4.07 4.53 5.83
C HIS A 77 -3.83 4.93 4.37
N ILE A 78 -2.67 5.49 4.05
CA ILE A 78 -2.33 5.88 2.66
C ILE A 78 -2.24 4.64 1.77
N LEU A 79 -1.64 3.55 2.27
CA LEU A 79 -1.51 2.30 1.52
C LEU A 79 -2.87 1.62 1.30
N ALA A 80 -3.79 1.72 2.25
CA ALA A 80 -5.11 1.13 2.13
C ALA A 80 -5.93 1.73 0.97
N VAL A 81 -5.75 3.03 0.67
CA VAL A 81 -6.38 3.68 -0.49
C VAL A 81 -5.96 3.04 -1.82
N ARG A 82 -4.80 2.37 -1.90
CA ARG A 82 -4.41 1.60 -3.09
C ARG A 82 -5.46 0.52 -3.41
N TRP A 83 -6.07 -0.08 -2.39
CA TRP A 83 -7.08 -1.11 -2.60
C TRP A 83 -8.38 -0.54 -3.18
N ASP A 84 -8.72 0.71 -2.84
CA ASP A 84 -9.88 1.40 -3.43
C ASP A 84 -9.76 1.55 -4.95
N MET A 85 -8.53 1.61 -5.49
CA MET A 85 -8.32 1.57 -6.94
C MET A 85 -8.72 0.22 -7.56
N GLU A 86 -8.47 -0.90 -6.87
CA GLU A 86 -8.88 -2.22 -7.35
C GLU A 86 -10.41 -2.35 -7.35
N THR A 87 -11.09 -1.85 -6.31
CA THR A 87 -12.55 -1.75 -6.26
C THR A 87 -13.10 -0.83 -7.37
N LEU A 88 -12.48 0.32 -7.61
CA LEU A 88 -12.87 1.20 -8.73
C LEU A 88 -12.77 0.46 -10.07
N PHE A 89 -11.71 -0.32 -10.29
CA PHE A 89 -11.57 -1.10 -11.52
C PHE A 89 -12.61 -2.22 -11.64
N GLU A 90 -13.01 -2.84 -10.54
CA GLU A 90 -14.08 -3.83 -10.50
C GLU A 90 -15.43 -3.19 -10.84
N ASP A 91 -15.79 -2.10 -10.15
CA ASP A 91 -17.03 -1.35 -10.41
C ASP A 91 -17.09 -0.82 -11.86
N TYR A 92 -15.97 -0.32 -12.38
CA TYR A 92 -15.86 0.17 -13.76
C TYR A 92 -16.07 -0.94 -14.80
N LYS A 93 -15.75 -2.19 -14.49
CA LYS A 93 -16.04 -3.33 -15.36
C LYS A 93 -17.48 -3.80 -15.18
N ASP A 94 -17.88 -4.08 -13.95
CA ASP A 94 -19.12 -4.76 -13.66
C ASP A 94 -20.35 -3.86 -13.83
N LEU A 95 -20.28 -2.60 -13.39
CA LEU A 95 -21.41 -1.67 -13.43
C LEU A 95 -21.48 -0.92 -14.76
N LEU A 96 -20.34 -0.54 -15.31
CA LEU A 96 -20.26 0.27 -16.53
C LEU A 96 -20.00 -0.56 -17.80
N GLY A 97 -19.76 -1.87 -17.64
CA GLY A 97 -19.57 -2.81 -18.76
C GLY A 97 -18.35 -2.47 -19.61
N SER A 98 -17.31 -1.89 -19.00
CA SER A 98 -16.20 -1.30 -19.75
C SER A 98 -15.39 -2.28 -20.59
N ASP A 99 -15.44 -3.56 -20.25
CA ASP A 99 -14.87 -4.70 -20.95
C ASP A 99 -15.91 -5.57 -21.68
N HIS A 100 -17.21 -5.34 -21.45
CA HIS A 100 -18.32 -6.03 -22.09
C HIS A 100 -18.81 -5.33 -23.36
N TYR A 101 -18.67 -4.01 -23.47
CA TYR A 101 -19.10 -3.26 -24.66
C TYR A 101 -18.17 -3.50 -25.85
N GLN A 102 -18.72 -4.11 -26.90
CA GLN A 102 -18.02 -4.29 -28.19
C GLN A 102 -18.02 -2.98 -29.00
N VAL A 103 -17.14 -2.05 -28.64
CA VAL A 103 -16.92 -0.82 -29.41
C VAL A 103 -16.09 -1.14 -30.66
N MET A 104 -16.62 -0.80 -31.84
CA MET A 104 -16.10 -1.27 -33.14
C MET A 104 -14.94 -0.43 -33.72
N SER A 105 -14.40 0.54 -32.96
CA SER A 105 -13.23 1.32 -33.38
C SER A 105 -12.41 1.84 -32.20
N ALA A 106 -11.10 2.02 -32.39
CA ALA A 106 -10.20 2.54 -31.36
C ALA A 106 -10.62 3.92 -30.84
N THR A 107 -11.10 4.82 -31.71
CA THR A 107 -11.57 6.15 -31.30
C THR A 107 -12.83 6.07 -30.42
N ALA A 108 -13.74 5.14 -30.73
CA ALA A 108 -14.92 4.93 -29.90
C ALA A 108 -14.57 4.33 -28.53
N ILE A 109 -13.60 3.41 -28.47
CA ILE A 109 -13.06 2.87 -27.21
C ILE A 109 -12.50 3.99 -26.34
N VAL A 110 -11.61 4.83 -26.89
CA VAL A 110 -11.00 5.93 -26.12
C VAL A 110 -12.07 6.91 -25.61
N ARG A 111 -13.03 7.30 -26.46
CA ARG A 111 -14.13 8.20 -26.06
C ARG A 111 -15.00 7.61 -24.97
N PHE A 112 -15.39 6.35 -25.14
CA PHE A 112 -16.20 5.64 -24.16
C PHE A 112 -15.46 5.59 -22.81
N TRP A 113 -14.22 5.11 -22.78
CA TRP A 113 -13.46 5.04 -21.53
C TRP A 113 -13.25 6.40 -20.88
N THR A 114 -12.98 7.45 -21.67
CA THR A 114 -12.81 8.82 -21.14
C THR A 114 -14.09 9.38 -20.51
N LEU A 115 -15.27 8.94 -20.95
CA LEU A 115 -16.55 9.42 -20.42
C LEU A 115 -16.99 8.68 -19.15
N VAL A 116 -16.57 7.43 -18.98
CA VAL A 116 -16.99 6.59 -17.85
C VAL A 116 -15.99 6.58 -16.68
N SER A 117 -14.76 7.11 -16.88
CA SER A 117 -13.70 7.24 -15.87
C SER A 117 -13.62 8.64 -15.27
#